data_AF-A0A3L7XDE0-F1
#
_entry.id   AF-A0A3L7XDE0-F1
#
_cell.length_a   1.000
_cell.length_b   1.000
_cell.length_c   1.000
_cell.angle_alpha   90.00
_cell.angle_beta   90.00
_cell.angle_gamma   90.00
#
_symmetry.space_group_name_H-M   'P 1'
#
loop_
_entity.id
_entity.type
_entity.pdbx_description
1 polymer ?
#
loop_
_entity_poly.entity_id
_entity_poly.type
_entity_poly.pdbx_seq_one_letter_code
_entity_poly.pdbx_strand_id
1 'polypeptide(L)'
;MSLNIKNKEVYTLASELAKMTGQSMTSVVLDALRIQRKRLSQRENMETRVQELMAIAARCAKHIRQPASAVEHGDMLYDESGMPQ
;
A
#
# COMPACT_ATOMS: atom_id res chain seq x y z
N MET A 1 -20.19 25.47 -1.38
CA MET A 1 -20.37 25.18 0.07
C MET A 1 -19.21 25.81 0.84
N SER A 2 -19.45 26.34 2.05
CA SER A 2 -18.41 26.96 2.89
C SER A 2 -18.04 26.05 4.07
N LEU A 3 -16.75 25.92 4.34
CA LEU A 3 -16.21 25.24 5.52
C LEU A 3 -15.94 26.31 6.60
N ASN A 4 -16.65 26.27 7.72
CA ASN A 4 -16.43 27.18 8.84
C ASN A 4 -15.56 26.51 9.92
N ILE A 5 -14.35 27.02 10.14
CA ILE A 5 -13.42 26.51 11.14
C ILE A 5 -13.30 27.54 12.27
N LYS A 6 -13.88 27.25 13.44
CA LYS A 6 -13.82 28.10 14.65
C LYS A 6 -12.63 27.74 15.54
N ASN A 7 -11.46 27.54 14.94
CA ASN A 7 -10.23 27.25 15.66
C ASN A 7 -9.15 28.27 15.24
N LYS A 8 -8.64 29.04 16.22
CA LYS A 8 -7.65 30.10 16.01
C LYS A 8 -6.32 29.55 15.51
N GLU A 9 -5.89 28.38 16.00
CA GLU A 9 -4.64 27.74 15.60
C GLU A 9 -4.68 27.33 14.12
N VAL A 10 -5.79 26.73 13.66
CA VAL A 10 -5.95 26.35 12.26
C VAL A 10 -5.90 27.58 11.35
N TYR A 11 -6.54 28.68 11.76
CA TYR A 11 -6.48 29.93 11.01
C TYR A 11 -5.04 30.46 10.91
N THR A 12 -4.31 30.51 12.02
CA THR A 12 -2.91 30.96 12.06
C THR A 12 -2.03 30.10 11.14
N LEU A 13 -2.09 28.77 11.28
CA LEU A 13 -1.31 27.85 10.45
C LEU A 13 -1.62 27.99 8.96
N ALA A 14 -2.91 28.04 8.60
CA ALA A 14 -3.31 28.19 7.21
C ALA A 14 -2.89 29.56 6.63
N SER A 15 -2.90 30.62 7.44
CA SER A 15 -2.49 31.98 7.04
C SER A 15 -0.97 32.07 6.84
N GLU A 16 -0.19 31.49 7.74
CA GLU A 16 1.27 31.42 7.63
C GLU A 16 1.69 30.63 6.38
N LEU A 17 1.11 29.44 6.19
CA LEU A 17 1.38 28.63 5.01
C LEU A 17 0.98 29.34 3.72
N ALA A 18 -0.18 30.00 3.68
CA ALA A 18 -0.60 30.79 2.52
C ALA A 18 0.40 31.91 2.17
N LYS A 19 0.94 32.60 3.18
CA LYS A 19 1.98 33.62 2.98
C LYS A 19 3.29 33.01 2.47
N MET A 20 3.70 31.86 3.01
CA MET A 20 4.92 31.18 2.60
C MET A 20 4.84 30.62 1.19
N THR A 21 3.68 30.11 0.76
CA THR A 21 3.50 29.50 -0.57
C THR A 21 3.01 30.49 -1.64
N GLY A 22 2.57 31.69 -1.24
CA GLY A 22 1.94 32.66 -2.15
C GLY A 22 0.56 32.22 -2.65
N GLN A 23 -0.07 31.23 -2.01
CA GLN A 23 -1.37 30.70 -2.40
C GLN A 23 -2.48 31.23 -1.47
N SER A 24 -3.74 31.03 -1.86
CA SER A 24 -4.87 31.31 -0.97
C SER A 24 -4.95 30.30 0.18
N MET A 25 -5.47 30.72 1.35
CA MET A 25 -5.71 29.81 2.48
C MET A 25 -6.56 28.60 2.07
N THR A 26 -7.55 28.80 1.19
CA THR A 26 -8.39 27.71 0.67
C THR A 26 -7.57 26.69 -0.12
N SER A 27 -6.63 27.13 -0.97
CA SER A 27 -5.77 26.22 -1.72
C SER A 27 -4.87 25.42 -0.78
N VAL A 28 -4.23 26.09 0.17
CA VAL A 28 -3.35 25.44 1.16
C VAL A 28 -4.11 24.39 1.97
N VAL A 29 -5.29 24.73 2.48
CA VAL A 29 -6.11 23.79 3.25
C VAL A 29 -6.57 22.62 2.38
N LEU A 30 -6.99 22.87 1.14
CA LEU A 30 -7.39 21.83 0.20
C LEU A 30 -6.23 20.86 -0.10
N ASP A 31 -5.04 21.39 -0.34
CA ASP A 31 -3.86 20.59 -0.66
C ASP A 31 -3.41 19.76 0.56
N ALA A 32 -3.43 20.36 1.76
CA ALA A 32 -3.15 19.62 3.00
C ALA A 32 -4.13 18.45 3.21
N LEU A 33 -5.43 18.68 3.00
CA LEU A 33 -6.45 17.64 3.08
C LEU A 33 -6.26 16.54 2.02
N ARG A 34 -5.91 16.91 0.78
CA ARG A 34 -5.61 15.95 -0.30
C ARG A 34 -4.41 15.08 0.04
N ILE A 35 -3.35 15.67 0.57
CA ILE A 35 -2.14 14.94 1.00
C ILE A 35 -2.50 13.94 2.10
N GLN A 36 -3.24 14.37 3.12
CA GLN A 36 -3.65 13.47 4.21
C GLN A 36 -4.54 12.33 3.71
N ARG A 37 -5.55 12.64 2.87
CA ARG A 37 -6.40 11.61 2.26
C ARG A 37 -5.60 10.60 1.45
N LYS A 38 -4.63 11.06 0.65
CA LYS A 38 -3.76 10.18 -0.15
C LYS A 38 -2.92 9.27 0.74
N ARG A 39 -2.33 9.81 1.82
CA ARG A 39 -1.53 9.03 2.78
C ARG A 39 -2.35 7.94 3.46
N LEU A 40 -3.57 8.25 3.89
CA LEU A 40 -4.46 7.27 4.53
C LEU A 40 -4.91 6.19 3.55
N SER A 41 -5.37 6.58 2.36
CA SER A 41 -5.80 5.62 1.32
C SER A 41 -4.67 4.69 0.86
N GLN A 42 -3.43 5.20 0.76
CA GLN A 42 -2.27 4.35 0.43
C GLN A 42 -1.97 3.31 1.51
N ARG A 43 -2.13 3.66 2.79
CA ARG A 43 -1.96 2.73 3.91
C ARG A 43 -3.03 1.64 3.89
N GLU A 44 -4.30 2.03 3.76
CA GLU A 44 -5.41 1.08 3.66
C GLU A 44 -5.19 0.10 2.50
N ASN A 45 -4.86 0.60 1.30
CA ASN A 45 -4.61 -0.27 0.15
C ASN A 45 -3.42 -1.22 0.35
N MET A 46 -2.37 -0.79 1.06
CA MET A 46 -1.23 -1.65 1.37
C MET A 46 -1.61 -2.75 2.35
N GLU A 47 -2.34 -2.42 3.41
CA GLU A 47 -2.82 -3.39 4.40
C GLU A 47 -3.76 -4.42 3.76
N THR A 48 -4.72 -3.97 2.94
CA THR A 48 -5.60 -4.86 2.18
C THR A 48 -4.80 -5.79 1.27
N ARG A 49 -3.83 -5.25 0.52
CA ARG A 49 -3.00 -6.05 -0.40
C ARG A 49 -2.16 -7.09 0.35
N VAL A 50 -1.60 -6.75 1.51
CA VAL A 50 -0.86 -7.71 2.34
C VAL A 50 -1.78 -8.81 2.84
N GLN A 51 -2.99 -8.48 3.28
CA GLN A 51 -3.97 -9.48 3.69
C GLN A 51 -4.36 -10.42 2.55
N GLU A 52 -4.56 -9.89 1.34
CA GLU A 52 -4.85 -10.69 0.14
C GLU A 52 -3.69 -11.64 -0.21
N LEU A 53 -2.45 -11.15 -0.18
CA LEU A 53 -1.26 -11.96 -0.42
C LEU A 53 -1.11 -13.07 0.64
N MET A 54 -1.33 -12.75 1.91
CA MET A 54 -1.31 -13.73 2.99
C MET A 54 -2.41 -14.78 2.85
N ALA A 55 -3.61 -14.37 2.42
CA ALA A 55 -4.70 -15.30 2.13
C ALA A 55 -4.36 -16.24 0.96
N ILE A 56 -3.70 -15.73 -0.10
CA ILE A 56 -3.18 -16.56 -1.20
C ILE A 56 -2.13 -17.55 -0.66
N ALA A 57 -1.13 -17.06 0.07
CA ALA A 57 -0.07 -17.88 0.63
C ALA A 57 -0.61 -18.99 1.53
N ALA A 58 -1.59 -18.68 2.40
CA ALA A 58 -2.25 -19.66 3.25
C ALA A 58 -3.03 -20.72 2.45
N ARG A 59 -3.67 -20.34 1.35
CA ARG A 59 -4.32 -21.32 0.44
C ARG A 59 -3.29 -22.21 -0.24
N CYS A 60 -2.21 -21.65 -0.79
CA CYS A 60 -1.14 -22.42 -1.42
C CYS A 60 -0.51 -23.41 -0.42
N ALA A 61 -0.22 -22.96 0.80
CA ALA A 61 0.41 -23.78 1.84
C ALA A 61 -0.41 -25.04 2.18
N LYS A 62 -1.75 -24.99 2.11
CA LYS A 62 -2.61 -26.16 2.34
C LYS A 62 -2.44 -27.26 1.29
N HIS A 63 -1.97 -26.93 0.10
CA HIS A 63 -1.77 -27.87 -1.00
C HIS A 63 -0.34 -28.39 -1.10
N ILE A 64 0.59 -27.83 -0.33
CA ILE A 64 1.97 -28.30 -0.29
C ILE A 64 2.04 -29.53 0.62
N ARG A 65 2.35 -30.69 0.03
CA ARG A 65 2.60 -31.93 0.77
C ARG A 65 3.90 -31.79 1.56
N GLN A 66 3.86 -32.04 2.86
CA GLN A 66 5.05 -31.98 3.71
C GLN A 66 5.72 -33.35 3.88
N PRO A 67 7.07 -33.40 3.98
CA PRO A 67 8.01 -32.26 3.89
C PRO A 67 8.05 -31.70 2.47
N ALA A 68 8.19 -30.37 2.34
CA ALA A 68 8.37 -29.75 1.04
C ALA A 68 9.66 -30.33 0.44
N SER A 69 9.53 -31.22 -0.55
CA SER A 69 10.69 -31.88 -1.12
C SER A 69 11.37 -30.90 -2.07
N ALA A 70 12.57 -30.45 -1.73
CA ALA A 70 13.46 -29.76 -2.65
C ALA A 70 14.09 -30.78 -3.63
N VAL A 71 13.25 -31.62 -4.25
CA VAL A 71 13.72 -32.49 -5.34
C VAL A 71 14.13 -31.55 -6.46
N GLU A 72 15.37 -31.67 -6.94
CA GLU A 72 15.77 -31.00 -8.15
C GLU A 72 14.84 -31.50 -9.25
N HIS A 73 13.98 -30.61 -9.74
CA HIS A 73 12.98 -30.93 -10.77
C HIS A 73 13.63 -31.50 -12.03
N GLY A 74 14.93 -31.24 -12.25
CA GLY A 74 15.77 -31.90 -13.24
C GLY A 74 15.73 -33.41 -13.10
N ASP A 75 16.13 -33.94 -11.94
CA ASP A 75 16.20 -35.39 -11.66
C ASP A 75 14.83 -36.07 -11.64
N MET A 76 13.75 -35.32 -11.38
CA MET A 76 12.39 -35.85 -11.39
C MET A 76 11.81 -35.95 -12.82
N LEU A 77 12.17 -35.03 -13.70
CA LEU A 77 11.54 -34.87 -15.01
C LEU A 77 12.40 -35.38 -16.16
N TYR A 78 13.71 -35.48 -15.96
CA TYR A 78 14.66 -35.81 -17.02
C TYR A 78 15.62 -36.91 -16.55
N ASP A 79 15.96 -37.83 -17.45
CA ASP A 79 17.02 -38.80 -17.23
C ASP A 79 18.43 -38.17 -17.39
N GLU A 80 19.48 -38.96 -17.12
CA GLU A 80 20.88 -38.50 -17.21
C GLU A 80 21.29 -38.01 -18.61
N SER A 81 20.54 -38.39 -19.65
CA SER A 81 20.69 -37.93 -21.04
C SER A 81 19.89 -36.67 -21.35
N GLY A 82 19.11 -36.16 -20.39
CA GLY A 82 18.25 -34.98 -20.53
C GLY A 82 16.92 -35.26 -21.22
N MET A 83 16.51 -36.52 -21.36
CA MET A 83 15.24 -36.89 -21.99
C MET A 83 14.12 -36.96 -20.94
N PRO A 84 12.88 -36.55 -21.28
CA PRO A 84 11.75 -36.65 -20.35
C PRO A 84 11.49 -38.10 -19.92
N GLN A 85 11.31 -38.33 -18.62
CA GLN A 85 10.79 -39.59 -18.07
C GLN A 85 9.26 -39.67 -18.15
#